data_AF-B1ZWY2-F1
#
_entry.id   AF-B1ZWY2-F1
#
_cell.length_a   1.000
_cell.length_b   1.000
_cell.length_c   1.000
_cell.angle_alpha   90.00
_cell.angle_beta   90.00
_cell.angle_gamma   90.00
#
_symmetry.space_group_name_H-M   'P 1'
#
loop_
_entity.id
_entity.type
_entity.pdbx_description
1 polymer ?
#
loop_
_entity_poly.entity_id
_entity_poly.type
_entity_poly.pdbx_seq_one_letter_code
_entity_poly.pdbx_strand_id
1 'polypeptide(L)'
;MKSTRRTKKCFVPLALAWSHCGVAWRVTAWPEVRFECLYGEDWIPSSPTEDVLASAAQACGPDDWRSYLEFVPVEGREFLNQFSFARMEALQVIARCPALLPALAEVPALTAFAAAHVPLRGTSGACWEEINALIERSGVFGLLDWLGLPASRQTLSILANIVQPDLPKRLLEPLRSLLWEPTAIFALQRMPAITDRELASTCHALAA
;
A
#
# COMPACT_ATOMS: atom_id res chain seq x y z
N MET A 1 2.30 52.85 -0.65
CA MET A 1 1.10 51.99 -0.71
C MET A 1 1.48 50.62 -0.16
N LYS A 2 0.99 50.25 1.03
CA LYS A 2 1.31 48.95 1.65
C LYS A 2 0.45 47.87 1.00
N SER A 3 1.09 46.97 0.27
CA SER A 3 0.48 45.78 -0.32
C SER A 3 -0.04 44.86 0.79
N THR A 4 -1.35 44.88 1.02
CA THR A 4 -2.05 43.90 1.85
C THR A 4 -2.11 42.57 1.09
N ARG A 5 -1.06 41.75 1.23
CA ARG A 5 -1.16 40.32 0.89
C ARG A 5 -2.22 39.73 1.81
N ARG A 6 -3.43 39.54 1.28
CA ARG A 6 -4.44 38.65 1.87
C ARG A 6 -3.82 37.26 1.94
N THR A 7 -3.36 36.85 3.12
CA THR A 7 -3.20 35.44 3.46
C THR A 7 -4.59 34.82 3.37
N LYS A 8 -4.88 34.15 2.24
CA LYS A 8 -6.03 33.25 2.17
C LYS A 8 -5.75 32.15 3.19
N LYS A 9 -6.38 32.22 4.36
CA LYS A 9 -6.49 31.08 5.26
C LYS A 9 -7.30 30.03 4.51
N CYS A 10 -6.62 29.04 3.95
CA CYS A 10 -7.27 27.90 3.33
C CYS A 10 -7.86 27.07 4.47
N PHE A 11 -9.17 27.20 4.70
CA PHE A 11 -9.96 26.39 5.64
C PHE A 11 -10.40 25.06 5.01
N VAL A 12 -9.68 24.56 4.00
CA VAL A 12 -9.98 23.25 3.43
C VAL A 12 -9.50 22.22 4.46
N PRO A 13 -10.34 21.25 4.87
CA PRO A 13 -9.88 20.10 5.63
C PRO A 13 -8.69 19.50 4.88
N LEU A 14 -7.55 19.43 5.52
CA LEU A 14 -6.32 19.01 4.86
C LEU A 14 -6.53 17.57 4.37
N ALA A 15 -6.56 17.39 3.06
CA ALA A 15 -6.98 16.17 2.42
C ALA A 15 -6.22 16.01 1.11
N LEU A 16 -5.83 14.78 0.79
CA LEU A 16 -5.38 14.45 -0.57
C LEU A 16 -6.64 14.26 -1.41
N ALA A 17 -6.76 14.98 -2.52
CA ALA A 17 -7.92 14.90 -3.39
C ALA A 17 -7.47 14.65 -4.83
N TRP A 18 -8.23 13.82 -5.54
CA TRP A 18 -7.99 13.49 -6.94
C TRP A 18 -9.31 13.20 -7.66
N SER A 19 -9.25 12.97 -8.97
CA SER A 19 -10.38 12.50 -9.74
C SER A 19 -10.04 11.22 -10.48
N HIS A 20 -11.01 10.32 -10.59
CA HIS A 20 -10.94 9.11 -11.39
C HIS A 20 -12.24 8.95 -12.17
N CYS A 21 -12.16 8.86 -13.50
CA CYS A 21 -13.32 8.72 -14.38
C CYS A 21 -14.45 9.75 -14.13
N GLY A 22 -14.08 11.01 -13.84
CA GLY A 22 -15.04 12.08 -13.57
C GLY A 22 -15.64 12.08 -12.15
N VAL A 23 -15.32 11.08 -11.33
CA VAL A 23 -15.70 11.03 -9.91
C VAL A 23 -14.59 11.69 -9.08
N ALA A 24 -14.97 12.56 -8.15
CA ALA A 24 -14.03 13.15 -7.21
C ALA A 24 -13.80 12.22 -6.02
N TRP A 25 -12.54 12.08 -5.63
CA TRP A 25 -12.09 11.25 -4.52
C TRP A 25 -11.26 12.09 -3.56
N ARG A 26 -11.28 11.72 -2.28
CA ARG A 26 -10.37 12.29 -1.30
C ARG A 26 -9.99 11.30 -0.21
N VAL A 27 -8.90 11.62 0.47
CA VAL A 27 -8.54 11.04 1.76
C VAL A 27 -8.53 12.14 2.81
N THR A 28 -9.24 11.95 3.91
CA THR A 28 -9.24 12.89 5.05
C THR A 28 -7.92 12.83 5.82
N ALA A 29 -7.59 13.91 6.55
CA ALA A 29 -6.39 13.97 7.38
C ALA A 29 -6.35 12.92 8.50
N TRP A 30 -5.14 12.56 8.89
CA TRP A 30 -4.85 11.80 10.11
C TRP A 30 -5.36 12.53 11.36
N PRO A 31 -5.86 11.84 12.42
CA PRO A 31 -5.96 10.39 12.59
C PRO A 31 -7.22 9.75 12.01
N GLU A 32 -8.19 10.54 11.56
CA GLU A 32 -9.46 10.04 11.03
C GLU A 32 -9.38 9.79 9.54
N VAL A 33 -8.39 8.99 9.09
CA VAL A 33 -8.14 8.72 7.67
C VAL A 33 -9.29 7.89 7.08
N ARG A 34 -10.08 8.52 6.21
CA ARG A 34 -11.18 7.93 5.45
C ARG A 34 -10.98 8.21 3.98
N PHE A 35 -11.14 7.16 3.19
CA PHE A 35 -11.25 7.28 1.74
C PHE A 35 -12.70 7.53 1.39
N GLU A 36 -12.95 8.60 0.64
CA GLU A 36 -14.30 9.06 0.34
C GLU A 36 -14.42 9.36 -1.16
N CYS A 37 -15.58 9.04 -1.73
CA CYS A 37 -15.95 9.48 -3.08
C CYS A 37 -17.10 10.49 -2.99
N LEU A 38 -17.11 11.46 -3.91
CA LEU A 38 -18.18 12.44 -4.02
C LEU A 38 -19.36 11.81 -4.76
N TYR A 39 -20.53 11.80 -4.11
CA TYR A 39 -21.80 11.37 -4.69
C TYR A 39 -22.83 12.48 -4.48
N GLY A 40 -23.23 13.14 -5.57
CA GLY A 40 -24.02 14.38 -5.49
C GLY A 40 -23.20 15.48 -4.84
N GLU A 41 -23.65 15.95 -3.67
CA GLU A 41 -22.93 16.97 -2.87
C GLU A 41 -22.22 16.35 -1.64
N ASP A 42 -22.41 15.06 -1.40
CA ASP A 42 -21.95 14.38 -0.19
C ASP A 42 -20.70 13.54 -0.45
N TRP A 43 -19.78 13.56 0.52
CA TRP A 43 -18.62 12.69 0.56
C TRP A 43 -18.95 11.42 1.32
N ILE A 44 -18.93 10.28 0.62
CA ILE A 44 -19.34 8.99 1.18
C ILE A 44 -18.10 8.11 1.38
N PRO A 45 -17.92 7.52 2.58
CA PRO A 45 -16.85 6.55 2.82
C PRO A 45 -16.92 5.38 1.82
N SER A 46 -15.79 5.08 1.21
CA SER A 46 -15.67 4.05 0.19
C SER A 46 -14.33 3.31 0.28
N SER A 47 -14.25 2.20 -0.44
CA SER A 47 -13.01 1.42 -0.61
C SER A 47 -12.55 1.61 -2.06
N PRO A 48 -11.59 2.50 -2.33
CA PRO A 48 -11.12 2.73 -3.69
C PRO A 48 -10.51 1.45 -4.26
N THR A 49 -10.80 1.19 -5.54
CA THR A 49 -10.19 0.09 -6.30
C THR A 49 -8.75 0.44 -6.68
N GLU A 50 -8.03 -0.55 -7.20
CA GLU A 50 -6.66 -0.37 -7.69
C GLU A 50 -6.54 0.77 -8.71
N ASP A 51 -7.42 0.83 -9.71
CA ASP A 51 -7.40 1.87 -10.75
C ASP A 51 -7.63 3.28 -10.18
N VAL A 52 -8.48 3.38 -9.14
CA VAL A 52 -8.74 4.64 -8.44
C VAL A 52 -7.49 5.10 -7.69
N LEU A 53 -6.78 4.19 -7.02
CA LEU A 53 -5.54 4.47 -6.30
C LEU A 53 -4.38 4.79 -7.26
N ALA A 54 -4.30 4.10 -8.39
CA ALA A 54 -3.32 4.40 -9.45
C ALA A 54 -3.51 5.82 -10.00
N SER A 55 -4.75 6.27 -10.15
CA SER A 55 -5.05 7.65 -10.56
C SER A 55 -4.64 8.67 -9.48
N ALA A 56 -4.78 8.31 -8.20
CA ALA A 56 -4.32 9.13 -7.09
C ALA A 56 -2.80 9.33 -7.11
N ALA A 57 -2.04 8.29 -7.45
CA ALA A 57 -0.58 8.35 -7.57
C ALA A 57 -0.11 9.35 -8.65
N GLN A 58 -0.91 9.54 -9.72
CA GLN A 58 -0.61 10.52 -10.77
C GLN A 58 -1.04 11.95 -10.39
N ALA A 59 -2.11 12.09 -9.61
CA ALA A 59 -2.71 13.38 -9.30
C ALA A 59 -2.08 14.04 -8.06
N CYS A 60 -1.80 13.27 -7.00
CA CYS A 60 -1.29 13.79 -5.74
C CYS A 60 0.22 14.01 -5.82
N GLY A 61 0.63 15.27 -5.93
CA GLY A 61 2.03 15.65 -6.11
C GLY A 61 2.83 15.69 -4.80
N PRO A 62 4.15 15.96 -4.90
CA PRO A 62 5.01 16.06 -3.72
C PRO A 62 4.57 17.13 -2.71
N ASP A 63 3.98 18.23 -3.17
CA ASP A 63 3.53 19.34 -2.30
C ASP A 63 2.26 18.96 -1.52
N ASP A 64 1.34 18.24 -2.16
CA ASP A 64 0.13 17.71 -1.50
C ASP A 64 0.52 16.72 -0.40
N TRP A 65 1.43 15.78 -0.74
CA TRP A 65 1.95 14.81 0.21
C TRP A 65 2.74 15.48 1.34
N ARG A 66 3.56 16.50 1.06
CA ARG A 66 4.31 17.21 2.11
C ARG A 66 3.36 17.79 3.15
N SER A 67 2.32 18.48 2.69
CA SER A 67 1.30 19.08 3.56
C SER A 67 0.56 18.01 4.37
N TYR A 68 0.19 16.90 3.73
CA TYR A 68 -0.50 15.79 4.38
C TYR A 68 0.34 15.09 5.46
N LEU A 69 1.61 14.83 5.17
CA LEU A 69 2.53 14.13 6.06
C LEU A 69 2.91 14.92 7.33
N GLU A 70 2.62 16.23 7.40
CA GLU A 70 2.80 17.01 8.63
C GLU A 70 1.91 16.52 9.79
N PHE A 71 0.80 15.85 9.48
CA PHE A 71 -0.18 15.36 10.46
C PHE A 71 -0.05 13.87 10.76
N VAL A 72 0.76 13.15 9.98
CA VAL A 72 0.98 11.72 10.15
C VAL A 72 2.06 11.51 11.23
N PRO A 73 1.86 10.57 12.18
CA PRO A 73 2.89 10.18 13.15
C PRO A 73 4.21 9.82 12.49
N VAL A 74 5.31 9.97 13.23
CA VAL A 74 6.68 9.83 12.69
C VAL A 74 6.85 8.48 12.00
N GLU A 75 6.40 7.41 12.65
CA GLU A 75 6.53 6.02 12.19
C GLU A 75 5.74 5.81 10.88
N GLY A 76 4.50 6.33 10.82
CA GLY A 76 3.67 6.26 9.62
C GLY A 76 4.26 7.07 8.47
N ARG A 77 4.83 8.24 8.76
CA ARG A 77 5.48 9.09 7.76
C ARG A 77 6.76 8.45 7.21
N GLU A 78 7.59 7.87 8.07
CA GLU A 78 8.79 7.14 7.66
C GLU A 78 8.44 5.98 6.74
N PHE A 79 7.43 5.20 7.12
CA PHE A 79 6.89 4.12 6.28
C PHE A 79 6.39 4.62 4.92
N LEU A 80 5.52 5.64 4.89
CA LEU A 80 4.96 6.18 3.64
C LEU A 80 6.02 6.76 2.70
N ASN A 81 7.10 7.32 3.25
CA ASN A 81 8.20 7.89 2.45
C ASN A 81 9.03 6.84 1.73
N GLN A 82 8.91 5.56 2.08
CA GLN A 82 9.57 4.48 1.34
C GLN A 82 8.93 4.23 -0.04
N PHE A 83 7.67 4.63 -0.22
CA PHE A 83 6.90 4.42 -1.44
C PHE A 83 6.94 5.65 -2.33
N SER A 84 7.18 5.42 -3.62
CA SER A 84 7.16 6.47 -4.65
C SER A 84 5.80 6.58 -5.32
N PHE A 85 5.23 5.46 -5.77
CA PHE A 85 3.98 5.43 -6.54
C PHE A 85 2.86 4.64 -5.86
N ALA A 86 3.18 3.63 -5.04
CA ALA A 86 2.22 2.88 -4.24
C ALA A 86 1.90 3.56 -2.89
N ARG A 87 2.34 4.82 -2.68
CA ARG A 87 2.17 5.53 -1.41
C ARG A 87 0.70 5.66 -0.97
N MET A 88 -0.23 5.85 -1.91
CA MET A 88 -1.66 5.91 -1.59
C MET A 88 -2.21 4.55 -1.14
N GLU A 89 -1.71 3.46 -1.72
CA GLU A 89 -2.05 2.11 -1.29
C GLU A 89 -1.48 1.80 0.10
N ALA A 90 -0.23 2.19 0.34
CA ALA A 90 0.42 2.08 1.63
C ALA A 90 -0.37 2.85 2.71
N LEU A 91 -0.84 4.06 2.40
CA LEU A 91 -1.72 4.84 3.26
C LEU A 91 -3.04 4.10 3.53
N GLN A 92 -3.66 3.50 2.51
CA GLN A 92 -4.87 2.72 2.67
C GLN A 92 -4.67 1.55 3.63
N VAL A 93 -3.58 0.80 3.48
CA VAL A 93 -3.26 -0.35 4.32
C VAL A 93 -3.12 0.07 5.78
N ILE A 94 -2.30 1.08 6.08
CA ILE A 94 -2.05 1.49 7.48
C ILE A 94 -3.22 2.25 8.10
N ALA A 95 -4.06 2.90 7.29
CA ALA A 95 -5.29 3.54 7.78
C ALA A 95 -6.37 2.51 8.11
N ARG A 96 -6.47 1.44 7.31
CA ARG A 96 -7.48 0.39 7.49
C ARG A 96 -7.04 -0.70 8.46
N CYS A 97 -5.73 -0.94 8.62
CA CYS A 97 -5.16 -1.89 9.56
C CYS A 97 -3.89 -1.32 10.24
N PRO A 98 -4.03 -0.40 11.21
CA PRO A 98 -2.90 0.25 11.85
C PRO A 98 -1.95 -0.73 12.58
N ALA A 99 -2.50 -1.83 13.11
CA ALA A 99 -1.73 -2.88 13.79
C ALA A 99 -0.70 -3.57 12.88
N LEU A 100 -0.84 -3.44 11.56
CA LEU A 100 0.07 -4.03 10.58
C LEU A 100 1.33 -3.18 10.35
N LEU A 101 1.31 -1.89 10.72
CA LEU A 101 2.42 -0.95 10.47
C LEU A 101 3.79 -1.46 10.97
N PRO A 102 3.94 -2.00 12.19
CA PRO A 102 5.25 -2.49 12.65
C PRO A 102 5.81 -3.60 11.76
N ALA A 103 4.95 -4.50 11.26
CA ALA A 103 5.38 -5.58 10.38
C ALA A 103 5.72 -5.06 8.97
N LEU A 104 5.00 -4.07 8.46
CA LEU A 104 5.27 -3.47 7.14
C LEU A 104 6.48 -2.55 7.16
N ALA A 105 6.81 -1.94 8.30
CA ALA A 105 8.04 -1.17 8.43
C ALA A 105 9.28 -2.06 8.25
N GLU A 106 9.23 -3.30 8.75
CA GLU A 106 10.28 -4.31 8.59
C GLU A 106 10.23 -5.02 7.23
N VAL A 107 9.03 -5.19 6.66
CA VAL A 107 8.82 -5.87 5.38
C VAL A 107 7.94 -5.02 4.44
N PRO A 108 8.47 -3.90 3.91
CA PRO A 108 7.69 -2.94 3.13
C PRO A 108 6.99 -3.53 1.90
N ALA A 109 7.65 -4.48 1.22
CA ALA A 109 7.11 -5.16 0.04
C ALA A 109 5.81 -5.95 0.31
N LEU A 110 5.55 -6.36 1.56
CA LEU A 110 4.30 -7.03 1.92
C LEU A 110 3.08 -6.10 1.74
N THR A 111 3.29 -4.80 1.76
CA THR A 111 2.25 -3.78 1.55
C THR A 111 1.56 -3.96 0.20
N ALA A 112 2.31 -4.31 -0.85
CA ALA A 112 1.74 -4.49 -2.19
C ALA A 112 0.77 -5.69 -2.24
N PHE A 113 1.08 -6.78 -1.51
CA PHE A 113 0.18 -7.93 -1.36
C PHE A 113 -1.04 -7.59 -0.51
N ALA A 114 -0.85 -6.89 0.61
CA ALA A 114 -1.95 -6.47 1.47
C ALA A 114 -2.91 -5.50 0.74
N ALA A 115 -2.38 -4.56 -0.05
CA ALA A 115 -3.18 -3.66 -0.88
C ALA A 115 -3.93 -4.42 -1.99
N ALA A 116 -3.29 -5.41 -2.61
CA ALA A 116 -3.88 -6.23 -3.68
C ALA A 116 -4.67 -7.46 -3.16
N HIS A 117 -5.11 -7.47 -1.91
CA HIS A 117 -5.76 -8.66 -1.33
C HIS A 117 -7.02 -9.08 -2.08
N VAL A 118 -7.82 -8.14 -2.59
CA VAL A 118 -9.08 -8.44 -3.31
C VAL A 118 -8.82 -9.30 -4.55
N PRO A 119 -7.99 -8.87 -5.53
CA PRO A 119 -7.69 -9.70 -6.70
C PRO A 119 -6.93 -10.98 -6.35
N LEU A 120 -6.02 -10.95 -5.36
CA LEU A 120 -5.25 -12.14 -4.94
C LEU A 120 -6.13 -13.23 -4.31
N ARG A 121 -7.21 -12.83 -3.63
CA ARG A 121 -8.15 -13.75 -2.96
C ARG A 121 -9.39 -14.05 -3.81
N GLY A 122 -9.63 -13.29 -4.86
CA GLY A 122 -10.86 -13.39 -5.65
C GLY A 122 -12.11 -13.03 -4.84
N THR A 123 -12.00 -12.12 -3.86
CA THR A 123 -13.16 -11.65 -3.08
C THR A 123 -13.95 -10.62 -3.87
N SER A 124 -15.23 -10.44 -3.53
CA SER A 124 -16.11 -9.45 -4.18
C SER A 124 -15.85 -8.01 -3.72
N GLY A 125 -15.07 -7.80 -2.66
CA GLY A 125 -14.79 -6.50 -2.09
C GLY A 125 -13.65 -6.53 -1.07
N ALA A 126 -13.33 -5.35 -0.55
CA ALA A 126 -12.25 -5.18 0.43
C ALA A 126 -12.60 -5.83 1.77
N CYS A 127 -11.73 -6.70 2.26
CA CYS A 127 -11.94 -7.51 3.47
C CYS A 127 -11.14 -6.98 4.67
N TRP A 128 -11.11 -5.66 4.86
CA TRP A 128 -10.28 -5.04 5.90
C TRP A 128 -10.64 -5.47 7.32
N GLU A 129 -11.92 -5.71 7.62
CA GLU A 129 -12.36 -6.22 8.94
C GLU A 129 -11.80 -7.61 9.23
N GLU A 130 -11.80 -8.49 8.23
CA GLU A 130 -11.21 -9.84 8.32
C GLU A 130 -9.69 -9.77 8.51
N ILE A 131 -9.00 -8.90 7.76
CA ILE A 131 -7.56 -8.66 7.90
C ILE A 131 -7.23 -8.19 9.32
N ASN A 132 -7.98 -7.23 9.86
CA ASN A 132 -7.78 -6.76 11.24
C ASN A 132 -7.95 -7.89 12.25
N ALA A 133 -9.06 -8.64 12.18
CA ALA A 133 -9.32 -9.76 13.08
C ALA A 133 -8.24 -10.85 12.99
N LEU A 134 -7.69 -11.07 11.80
CA LEU A 134 -6.62 -12.02 11.58
C LEU A 134 -5.28 -11.54 12.14
N ILE A 135 -4.94 -10.26 11.98
CA ILE A 135 -3.73 -9.68 12.58
C ILE A 135 -3.80 -9.73 14.11
N GLU A 136 -4.96 -9.44 14.71
CA GLU A 136 -5.15 -9.55 16.15
C GLU A 136 -4.96 -10.98 16.68
N ARG A 137 -5.38 -11.99 15.91
CA ARG A 137 -5.33 -13.40 16.35
C ARG A 137 -4.01 -14.09 16.06
N SER A 138 -3.41 -13.83 14.91
CA SER A 138 -2.32 -14.63 14.33
C SER A 138 -1.14 -13.79 13.86
N GLY A 139 -1.21 -12.46 14.00
CA GLY A 139 -0.19 -11.52 13.54
C GLY A 139 0.12 -11.64 12.05
N VAL A 140 1.31 -11.21 11.66
CA VAL A 140 1.75 -11.18 10.26
C VAL A 140 1.76 -12.55 9.60
N PHE A 141 2.01 -13.64 10.34
CA PHE A 141 2.00 -14.99 9.78
C PHE A 141 0.60 -15.44 9.37
N GLY A 142 -0.43 -15.04 10.12
CA GLY A 142 -1.81 -15.22 9.68
C GLY A 142 -2.08 -14.50 8.35
N LEU A 143 -1.52 -13.29 8.18
CA LEU A 143 -1.71 -12.52 6.96
C LEU A 143 -1.03 -13.18 5.77
N LEU A 144 0.18 -13.72 5.95
CA LEU A 144 0.85 -14.48 4.91
C LEU A 144 -0.01 -15.66 4.46
N ASP A 145 -0.45 -16.51 5.40
CA ASP A 145 -1.28 -17.67 5.10
C ASP A 145 -2.57 -17.27 4.39
N TRP A 146 -3.24 -16.24 4.89
CA TRP A 146 -4.46 -15.72 4.29
C TRP A 146 -4.22 -15.16 2.90
N LEU A 147 -3.11 -14.47 2.62
CA LEU A 147 -2.77 -14.00 1.26
C LEU A 147 -2.36 -15.14 0.31
N GLY A 148 -2.21 -16.37 0.81
CA GLY A 148 -1.72 -17.52 0.05
C GLY A 148 -0.20 -17.52 -0.12
N LEU A 149 0.52 -16.88 0.78
CA LEU A 149 1.98 -16.91 0.89
C LEU A 149 2.38 -17.95 1.95
N PRO A 150 3.56 -18.59 1.82
CA PRO A 150 4.03 -19.48 2.88
C PRO A 150 4.23 -18.68 4.17
N ALA A 151 3.53 -19.07 5.25
CA ALA A 151 3.58 -18.41 6.55
C ALA A 151 4.88 -18.73 7.30
N SER A 152 6.00 -18.23 6.80
CA SER A 152 7.34 -18.56 7.30
C SER A 152 8.21 -17.32 7.47
N ARG A 153 9.19 -17.41 8.38
CA ARG A 153 10.23 -16.37 8.55
C ARG A 153 11.08 -16.20 7.29
N GLN A 154 11.24 -17.28 6.53
CA GLN A 154 11.97 -17.30 5.26
C GLN A 154 11.26 -16.43 4.22
N THR A 155 9.93 -16.53 4.11
CA THR A 155 9.13 -15.64 3.24
C THR A 155 9.32 -14.17 3.63
N LEU A 156 9.20 -13.84 4.92
CA LEU A 156 9.41 -12.46 5.39
C LEU A 156 10.83 -11.97 5.10
N SER A 157 11.85 -12.82 5.30
CA SER A 157 13.23 -12.48 5.00
C SER A 157 13.47 -12.22 3.51
N ILE A 158 12.85 -13.00 2.62
CA ILE A 158 12.94 -12.78 1.17
C ILE A 158 12.27 -11.45 0.82
N LEU A 159 11.04 -11.21 1.31
CA LEU A 159 10.31 -9.98 1.05
C LEU A 159 11.03 -8.73 1.61
N ALA A 160 11.73 -8.86 2.75
CA ALA A 160 12.52 -7.78 3.33
C ALA A 160 13.75 -7.40 2.49
N ASN A 161 14.28 -8.34 1.70
CA ASN A 161 15.42 -8.07 0.81
C ASN A 161 14.99 -7.40 -0.50
N ILE A 162 13.69 -7.22 -0.76
CA ILE A 162 13.20 -6.52 -1.96
C ILE A 162 13.51 -5.03 -1.81
N VAL A 163 14.32 -4.50 -2.74
CA VAL A 163 14.87 -3.15 -2.65
C VAL A 163 13.80 -2.07 -2.83
N GLN A 164 12.85 -2.31 -3.73
CA GLN A 164 11.78 -1.36 -4.03
C GLN A 164 10.45 -1.87 -3.46
N PRO A 165 9.85 -1.15 -2.50
CA PRO A 165 8.62 -1.60 -1.87
C PRO A 165 7.40 -1.42 -2.79
N ASP A 166 7.53 -0.56 -3.81
CA ASP A 166 6.54 -0.36 -4.85
C ASP A 166 6.49 -1.54 -5.85
N LEU A 167 6.18 -2.74 -5.37
CA LEU A 167 6.18 -3.94 -6.21
C LEU A 167 5.16 -3.85 -7.36
N PRO A 168 5.59 -4.11 -8.61
CA PRO A 168 4.67 -4.16 -9.75
C PRO A 168 3.60 -5.23 -9.58
N LYS A 169 2.34 -4.87 -9.80
CA LYS A 169 1.15 -5.73 -9.59
C LYS A 169 1.22 -7.05 -10.37
N ARG A 170 1.72 -6.98 -11.61
CA ARG A 170 1.96 -8.16 -12.47
C ARG A 170 2.92 -9.19 -11.87
N LEU A 171 3.74 -8.81 -10.89
CA LEU A 171 4.69 -9.71 -10.22
C LEU A 171 4.11 -10.34 -8.95
N LEU A 172 2.97 -9.88 -8.42
CA LEU A 172 2.42 -10.38 -7.17
C LEU A 172 2.02 -11.86 -7.27
N GLU A 173 1.27 -12.23 -8.30
CA GLU A 173 0.83 -13.62 -8.50
C GLU A 173 2.02 -14.55 -8.84
N PRO A 174 2.91 -14.22 -9.79
CA PRO A 174 4.12 -15.02 -10.02
C PRO A 174 4.99 -15.18 -8.79
N LEU A 175 5.21 -14.11 -8.01
CA LEU A 175 6.00 -14.17 -6.78
C LEU A 175 5.29 -15.01 -5.72
N ARG A 176 3.95 -14.91 -5.61
CA ARG A 176 3.17 -15.76 -4.71
C ARG A 176 3.37 -17.23 -5.02
N SER A 177 3.26 -17.65 -6.29
CA SER A 177 3.52 -19.03 -6.71
C SER A 177 4.96 -19.44 -6.45
N LEU A 178 5.92 -18.58 -6.81
CA LEU A 178 7.35 -18.84 -6.70
C LEU A 178 7.79 -19.07 -5.24
N LEU A 179 7.19 -18.36 -4.29
CA LEU A 179 7.50 -18.51 -2.86
C LEU A 179 7.11 -19.89 -2.30
N TRP A 180 6.33 -20.69 -3.01
CA TRP A 180 6.05 -22.09 -2.65
C TRP A 180 7.08 -23.08 -3.23
N GLU A 181 7.90 -22.67 -4.19
CA GLU A 181 8.85 -23.54 -4.89
C GLU A 181 10.21 -23.59 -4.16
N PRO A 182 10.66 -24.76 -3.67
CA PRO A 182 11.89 -24.86 -2.87
C PRO A 182 13.15 -24.32 -3.57
N THR A 183 13.26 -24.54 -4.88
CA THR A 183 14.40 -24.07 -5.70
C THR A 183 14.44 -22.55 -5.79
N ALA A 184 13.26 -21.93 -5.93
CA ALA A 184 13.15 -20.49 -6.09
C ALA A 184 13.36 -19.76 -4.76
N ILE A 185 12.82 -20.31 -3.67
CA ILE A 185 13.12 -19.87 -2.32
C ILE A 185 14.64 -19.88 -2.07
N PHE A 186 15.33 -20.98 -2.40
CA PHE A 186 16.77 -21.09 -2.22
C PHE A 186 17.55 -20.05 -3.04
N ALA A 187 17.11 -19.77 -4.27
CA ALA A 187 17.72 -18.75 -5.10
C ALA A 187 17.56 -17.34 -4.49
N LEU A 188 16.31 -16.96 -4.13
CA LEU A 188 16.01 -15.64 -3.59
C LEU A 188 16.65 -15.39 -2.22
N GLN A 189 16.72 -16.39 -1.35
CA GLN A 189 17.35 -16.26 -0.04
C GLN A 189 18.82 -15.88 -0.09
N ARG A 190 19.52 -16.25 -1.18
CA ARG A 190 20.94 -15.96 -1.35
C ARG A 190 21.19 -14.55 -1.86
N MET A 191 20.14 -13.81 -2.17
CA MET A 191 20.20 -12.45 -2.69
C MET A 191 19.98 -11.48 -1.52
N PRO A 192 21.01 -10.72 -1.10
CA PRO A 192 20.88 -9.76 0.00
C PRO A 192 20.08 -8.51 -0.39
N ALA A 193 19.95 -8.26 -1.70
CA ALA A 193 19.15 -7.19 -2.28
C ALA A 193 18.52 -7.75 -3.56
N ILE A 194 17.19 -7.72 -3.64
CA ILE A 194 16.42 -8.27 -4.76
C ILE A 194 15.77 -7.10 -5.49
N THR A 195 16.21 -6.87 -6.72
CA THR A 195 15.66 -5.84 -7.60
C THR A 195 14.47 -6.36 -8.40
N ASP A 196 13.62 -5.46 -8.90
CA ASP A 196 12.51 -5.80 -9.81
C ASP A 196 12.96 -6.61 -11.02
N ARG A 197 14.16 -6.32 -11.55
CA ARG A 197 14.74 -7.04 -12.68
C ARG A 197 15.04 -8.49 -12.32
N GLU A 198 15.58 -8.73 -11.13
CA GLU A 198 15.90 -10.07 -10.64
C GLU A 198 14.65 -10.86 -10.30
N LEU A 199 13.65 -10.22 -9.67
CA LEU A 199 12.32 -10.80 -9.46
C LEU A 199 11.69 -11.22 -10.79
N ALA A 200 11.63 -10.31 -11.76
CA ALA A 200 11.05 -10.59 -13.07
C ALA A 200 11.80 -11.73 -13.78
N SER A 201 13.14 -11.71 -13.76
CA SER A 201 13.95 -12.77 -14.36
C SER A 201 13.68 -14.13 -13.72
N THR A 202 13.56 -14.19 -12.39
CA THR A 202 13.31 -15.45 -11.66
C THR A 202 11.88 -15.94 -11.91
N CYS A 203 10.89 -15.04 -11.93
CA CYS A 203 9.51 -15.36 -12.27
C CYS A 203 9.38 -15.90 -13.71
N HIS A 204 10.13 -15.33 -14.67
CA HIS A 204 10.11 -15.80 -16.06
C HIS A 204 10.87 -17.11 -16.27
N ALA A 205 12.02 -17.29 -15.63
CA ALA A 205 12.87 -18.48 -15.80
C ALA A 205 12.21 -19.76 -15.29
N LEU A 206 11.28 -19.67 -14.33
CA LEU A 206 10.56 -20.82 -13.77
C LEU A 206 9.21 -21.09 -14.46
N ALA A 207 8.77 -20.17 -15.33
CA ALA A 207 7.55 -20.34 -16.15
C ALA A 207 7.83 -20.93 -17.54
N ALA A 208 9.10 -21.10 -17.91
CA ALA A 208 9.58 -21.66 -19.19
C ALA A 208 10.05 -23.10 -19.02
#